data_AF-A0A0S8DIK9-F1
#
_entry.id   AF-A0A0S8DIK9-F1
#
_cell.length_a   1.000
_cell.length_b   1.000
_cell.length_c   1.000
_cell.angle_alpha   90.00
_cell.angle_beta   90.00
_cell.angle_gamma   90.00
#
_symmetry.space_group_name_H-M   'P 1'
#
loop_
_entity.id
_entity.type
_entity.pdbx_description
1 polymer ?
#
loop_
_entity_poly.entity_id
_entity_poly.type
_entity_poly.pdbx_seq_one_letter_code
_entity_poly.pdbx_strand_id
1 'polypeptide(L)'
;MLGYLPHTTKFYWRIDEINDWGTTTGQTWKFTTVMLPPPLPGQASNPIPADDATDVSIDQDLSWTPGLGAISHDVYFGTSMILPFIKNQTAATFDPGRMEIGKKYYWRINERTTSGTIDGPLWSFTASTIPPPPP
;
A
#
# COMPACT_ATOMS: atom_id res chain seq x y z
N MET A 1 15.17 9.99 -5.56
CA MET A 1 14.11 8.96 -5.41
C MET A 1 12.96 9.64 -4.69
N LEU A 2 11.84 9.95 -5.36
CA LEU A 2 10.70 10.58 -4.71
C LEU A 2 9.95 9.50 -3.93
N GLY A 3 10.08 9.53 -2.60
CA GLY A 3 9.31 8.69 -1.69
C GLY A 3 7.83 9.08 -1.66
N TYR A 4 7.03 8.25 -1.00
CA TYR A 4 5.59 8.47 -0.82
C TYR A 4 5.28 9.87 -0.30
N LEU A 5 4.19 10.41 -0.81
CA LEU A 5 3.78 11.78 -0.56
C LEU A 5 2.57 11.73 0.38
N PRO A 6 2.65 12.24 1.61
CA PRO A 6 1.51 12.25 2.53
C PRO A 6 0.24 12.78 1.85
N HIS A 7 -0.92 12.20 2.17
CA HIS A 7 -2.19 12.55 1.52
C HIS A 7 -2.57 13.99 1.82
N THR A 8 -3.44 14.58 0.98
CA THR A 8 -3.91 15.97 1.15
C THR A 8 -2.78 17.00 1.30
N THR A 9 -1.57 16.66 0.88
CA THR A 9 -0.37 17.48 1.06
C THR A 9 0.01 18.12 -0.26
N LYS A 10 0.35 19.40 -0.21
CA LYS A 10 0.87 20.14 -1.37
C LYS A 10 2.38 19.96 -1.45
N PHE A 11 2.84 19.48 -2.59
CA PHE A 11 4.25 19.36 -2.90
C PHE A 11 4.66 20.43 -3.89
N TYR A 12 5.86 20.96 -3.68
CA TYR A 12 6.49 21.94 -4.53
C TYR A 12 7.84 21.38 -4.96
N TRP A 13 8.16 21.50 -6.23
CA TRP A 13 9.46 21.10 -6.75
C TRP A 13 9.86 22.04 -7.88
N ARG A 14 11.17 22.18 -8.07
CA ARG A 14 11.77 22.89 -9.20
C ARG A 14 13.01 22.14 -9.64
N ILE A 15 13.44 22.36 -10.87
CA ILE A 15 14.71 21.87 -11.40
C ILE A 15 15.59 23.09 -11.63
N ASP A 16 16.81 23.07 -11.10
CA ASP A 16 17.82 24.10 -11.36
C ASP A 16 18.90 23.52 -12.27
N GLU A 17 19.30 24.28 -13.29
CA GLU A 17 20.37 23.91 -14.21
C GLU A 17 21.69 24.52 -13.73
N ILE A 18 22.74 23.72 -13.61
CA ILE A 18 24.06 24.16 -13.15
C ILE A 18 25.09 23.94 -14.27
N ASN A 19 25.89 24.96 -14.57
CA ASN A 19 27.06 24.87 -15.45
C ASN A 19 28.26 25.64 -14.85
N ASP A 20 29.39 25.65 -15.56
CA ASP A 20 30.64 26.28 -15.10
C ASP A 20 30.52 27.80 -14.89
N TRP A 21 29.45 28.43 -15.39
CA TRP A 21 29.18 29.87 -15.27
C TRP A 21 28.11 30.20 -14.23
N GLY A 22 27.52 29.19 -13.57
CA GLY A 22 26.60 29.37 -12.44
C GLY A 22 25.35 28.50 -12.53
N THR A 23 24.35 28.86 -11.72
CA THR A 23 23.09 28.15 -11.59
C THR A 23 21.94 28.98 -12.16
N THR A 24 21.23 28.43 -13.15
CA THR A 24 19.95 28.95 -13.62
C THR A 24 18.83 28.27 -12.82
N THR A 25 18.09 29.07 -12.05
CA THR A 25 16.93 28.60 -11.28
C THR A 25 15.74 28.32 -12.20
N GLY A 26 15.13 27.13 -12.10
CA GLY A 26 13.94 26.80 -12.90
C GLY A 26 12.61 27.19 -12.24
N GLN A 27 11.52 26.99 -12.98
CA GLN A 27 10.17 27.29 -12.52
C GLN A 27 9.75 26.34 -11.40
N THR A 28 9.05 26.87 -10.39
CA THR A 28 8.46 26.04 -9.33
C THR A 28 7.13 25.46 -9.78
N TRP A 29 7.03 24.14 -9.82
CA TRP A 29 5.81 23.37 -10.05
C TRP A 29 5.19 22.92 -8.72
N LYS A 30 3.88 22.65 -8.73
CA LYS A 30 3.16 22.13 -7.57
C LYS A 30 2.12 21.10 -7.96
N PHE A 31 1.87 20.16 -7.06
CA PHE A 31 0.72 19.26 -7.11
C PHE A 31 0.22 18.97 -5.69
N THR A 32 -1.02 18.50 -5.58
CA THR A 32 -1.63 18.11 -4.29
C THR A 32 -1.95 16.64 -4.36
N THR A 33 -1.51 15.86 -3.37
CA THR A 33 -1.98 14.48 -3.23
C THR A 33 -3.44 14.48 -2.82
N VAL A 34 -4.26 13.65 -3.46
CA VAL A 34 -5.66 13.49 -3.09
C VAL A 34 -5.78 12.67 -1.80
N MET A 35 -6.85 12.88 -1.03
CA MET A 35 -7.34 11.85 -0.12
C MET A 35 -7.62 10.62 -0.98
N LEU A 36 -7.17 9.42 -0.59
CA LEU A 36 -7.58 8.20 -1.29
C LEU A 36 -9.12 8.19 -1.33
N PRO A 37 -9.77 8.21 -2.50
CA PRO A 37 -11.21 8.00 -2.56
C PRO A 37 -11.52 6.66 -1.88
N PRO A 38 -12.72 6.51 -1.26
CA PRO A 38 -13.13 5.20 -0.75
C PRO A 38 -12.97 4.16 -1.86
N PRO A 39 -12.57 2.91 -1.53
CA PRO A 39 -12.38 1.87 -2.54
C PRO A 39 -13.60 1.81 -3.45
N LEU A 40 -13.36 1.76 -4.76
CA LEU A 40 -14.41 1.66 -5.77
C LEU A 40 -15.26 0.42 -5.48
N PRO A 41 -16.57 0.43 -5.82
CA PRO A 41 -17.38 -0.79 -5.75
C PRO A 41 -16.66 -1.95 -6.46
N GLY A 42 -16.35 -3.02 -5.74
CA GLY A 42 -15.61 -4.18 -6.28
C GLY A 42 -14.13 -4.25 -5.90
N GLN A 43 -13.55 -3.22 -5.27
CA GLN A 43 -12.21 -3.31 -4.68
C GLN A 43 -12.26 -3.92 -3.28
N ALA A 44 -11.19 -4.63 -2.92
CA ALA A 44 -10.94 -5.01 -1.53
C ALA A 44 -10.86 -3.76 -0.63
N SER A 45 -11.35 -3.87 0.61
CA SER A 45 -11.44 -2.76 1.54
C SER A 45 -11.18 -3.20 2.98
N ASN A 46 -11.14 -2.26 3.93
CA ASN A 46 -10.94 -2.50 5.37
C ASN A 46 -9.78 -3.47 5.67
N PRO A 47 -8.54 -3.10 5.28
CA PRO A 47 -7.38 -3.93 5.55
C PRO A 47 -7.13 -4.07 7.04
N ILE A 48 -6.69 -5.26 7.44
CA ILE A 48 -6.10 -5.56 8.74
C ILE A 48 -4.75 -6.20 8.46
N PRO A 49 -3.63 -5.63 8.96
CA PRO A 49 -3.53 -4.35 9.65
C PRO A 49 -4.13 -3.18 8.89
N ALA A 50 -4.60 -2.18 9.63
CA ALA A 50 -5.06 -0.93 9.04
C ALA A 50 -3.94 -0.31 8.20
N ASP A 51 -4.31 0.41 7.14
CA ASP A 51 -3.32 1.05 6.28
C ASP A 51 -2.47 2.06 7.08
N ASP A 52 -1.17 2.05 6.80
CA ASP A 52 -0.11 2.76 7.51
C ASP A 52 -0.01 2.46 9.02
N ALA A 53 -0.61 1.36 9.51
CA ALA A 53 -0.47 0.97 10.91
C ALA A 53 1.00 0.78 11.30
N THR A 54 1.35 1.29 12.48
CA THR A 54 2.61 0.98 13.16
C THR A 54 2.36 -0.04 14.25
N ASP A 55 3.44 -0.61 14.77
CA ASP A 55 3.41 -1.52 15.91
C ASP A 55 2.59 -2.81 15.69
N VAL A 56 2.57 -3.29 14.45
CA VAL A 56 1.89 -4.53 14.08
C VAL A 56 2.71 -5.74 14.49
N SER A 57 2.08 -6.78 15.03
CA SER A 57 2.80 -8.02 15.39
C SER A 57 3.58 -8.62 14.22
N ILE A 58 4.80 -9.11 14.48
CA ILE A 58 5.61 -9.83 13.48
C ILE A 58 4.98 -11.16 13.01
N ASP A 59 4.01 -11.69 13.74
CA ASP A 59 3.27 -12.91 13.39
C ASP A 59 1.82 -12.56 12.96
N GLN A 60 1.58 -11.34 12.47
CA GLN A 60 0.25 -10.87 12.09
C GLN A 60 -0.23 -11.44 10.75
N ASP A 61 -1.41 -12.05 10.79
CA ASP A 61 -2.18 -12.40 9.59
C ASP A 61 -2.82 -11.16 8.94
N LEU A 62 -2.82 -11.12 7.62
CA LEU A 62 -3.53 -10.10 6.86
C LEU A 62 -4.99 -10.51 6.67
N SER A 63 -5.91 -9.56 6.71
CA SER A 63 -7.30 -9.78 6.30
C SER A 63 -7.92 -8.54 5.69
N TRP A 64 -8.94 -8.73 4.86
CA TRP A 64 -9.62 -7.66 4.15
C TRP A 64 -11.10 -7.98 4.00
N THR A 65 -11.90 -6.95 3.73
CA THR A 65 -13.28 -7.12 3.25
C THR A 65 -13.24 -7.30 1.73
N PRO A 66 -13.75 -8.44 1.20
CA PRO A 66 -13.87 -8.65 -0.24
C PRO A 66 -14.64 -7.56 -0.96
N GLY A 67 -14.21 -7.26 -2.19
CA GLY A 67 -14.97 -6.43 -3.11
C GLY A 67 -16.31 -7.06 -3.54
N LEU A 68 -17.28 -6.23 -3.90
CA LEU A 68 -18.56 -6.69 -4.44
C LEU A 68 -18.34 -7.54 -5.71
N GLY A 69 -18.87 -8.77 -5.71
CA GLY A 69 -18.73 -9.69 -6.84
C GLY A 69 -17.39 -10.43 -6.92
N ALA A 70 -16.53 -10.30 -5.91
CA ALA A 70 -15.33 -11.10 -5.79
C ALA A 70 -15.63 -12.60 -5.62
N ILE A 71 -14.86 -13.42 -6.31
CA ILE A 71 -14.92 -14.89 -6.31
C ILE A 71 -13.63 -15.46 -5.72
N SER A 72 -12.50 -14.80 -5.98
CA SER A 72 -11.21 -15.10 -5.37
C SER A 72 -10.32 -13.87 -5.35
N HIS A 73 -9.18 -13.99 -4.68
CA HIS A 73 -8.29 -12.89 -4.33
C HIS A 73 -6.88 -13.21 -4.81
N ASP A 74 -6.34 -12.37 -5.69
CA ASP A 74 -4.92 -12.39 -6.02
C ASP A 74 -4.16 -11.59 -4.95
N VAL A 75 -3.34 -12.29 -4.17
CA VAL A 75 -2.58 -11.72 -3.06
C VAL A 75 -1.20 -11.28 -3.55
N TYR A 76 -0.87 -10.02 -3.28
CA TYR A 76 0.43 -9.43 -3.52
C TYR A 76 1.01 -8.94 -2.19
N PHE A 77 2.27 -9.28 -1.87
CA PHE A 77 2.89 -8.95 -0.59
C PHE A 77 4.41 -8.80 -0.74
N GLY A 78 5.00 -7.79 -0.09
CA GLY A 78 6.45 -7.63 -0.09
C GLY A 78 6.94 -6.43 0.73
N THR A 79 8.24 -6.16 0.66
CA THR A 79 8.91 -5.05 1.35
C THR A 79 9.15 -3.83 0.44
N SER A 80 8.61 -3.87 -0.78
CA SER A 80 8.69 -2.79 -1.76
C SER A 80 7.33 -2.52 -2.38
N MET A 81 7.15 -1.35 -2.99
CA MET A 81 5.90 -1.00 -3.70
C MET A 81 5.74 -1.76 -5.02
N ILE A 82 6.80 -2.35 -5.55
CA ILE A 82 6.72 -3.29 -6.67
C ILE A 82 6.44 -4.66 -6.06
N LEU A 83 5.16 -5.02 -5.99
CA LEU A 83 4.74 -6.20 -5.26
C LEU A 83 4.84 -7.47 -6.12
N PRO A 84 5.47 -8.54 -5.61
CA PRO A 84 5.37 -9.85 -6.23
C PRO A 84 3.95 -10.42 -6.03
N PHE A 85 3.47 -11.15 -7.03
CA PHE A 85 2.29 -11.99 -6.88
C PHE A 85 2.67 -13.20 -6.04
N ILE A 86 1.88 -13.48 -5.00
CA ILE A 86 2.12 -14.61 -4.10
C ILE A 86 1.27 -15.81 -4.52
N LYS A 87 -0.06 -15.64 -4.52
CA LYS A 87 -1.02 -16.69 -4.87
C LYS A 87 -2.42 -16.14 -5.10
N ASN A 88 -3.27 -16.96 -5.72
CA ASN A 88 -4.72 -16.78 -5.71
C ASN A 88 -5.35 -17.65 -4.63
N GLN A 89 -6.40 -17.16 -3.96
CA GLN A 89 -7.12 -17.88 -2.91
C GLN A 89 -8.56 -17.39 -2.75
N THR A 90 -9.42 -18.19 -2.12
CA THR A 90 -10.83 -17.83 -1.83
C THR A 90 -11.04 -17.25 -0.45
N ALA A 91 -10.16 -17.55 0.52
CA ALA A 91 -10.22 -16.95 1.84
C ALA A 91 -9.83 -15.46 1.78
N ALA A 92 -10.48 -14.63 2.60
CA ALA A 92 -10.16 -13.21 2.74
C ALA A 92 -9.08 -12.95 3.82
N THR A 93 -8.20 -13.93 4.05
CA THR A 93 -7.12 -13.89 5.04
C THR A 93 -5.82 -14.46 4.47
N PHE A 94 -4.68 -13.89 4.81
CA PHE A 94 -3.38 -14.36 4.31
C PHE A 94 -2.33 -14.28 5.40
N ASP A 95 -1.71 -15.42 5.73
CA ASP A 95 -0.53 -15.50 6.59
C ASP A 95 0.73 -15.25 5.75
N PRO A 96 1.45 -14.11 5.94
CA PRO A 96 2.70 -13.81 5.25
C PRO A 96 3.91 -14.57 5.83
N GLY A 97 3.71 -15.33 6.90
CA GLY A 97 4.76 -15.88 7.74
C GLY A 97 5.37 -14.82 8.67
N ARG A 98 6.35 -15.26 9.47
CA ARG A 98 7.06 -14.40 10.41
C ARG A 98 7.81 -13.27 9.71
N MET A 99 7.52 -12.04 10.10
CA MET A 99 8.09 -10.82 9.56
C MET A 99 9.30 -10.32 10.37
N GLU A 100 10.08 -9.43 9.75
CA GLU A 100 11.24 -8.80 10.39
C GLU A 100 10.83 -7.52 11.13
N ILE A 101 11.34 -7.37 12.36
CA ILE A 101 11.05 -6.25 13.25
C ILE A 101 11.50 -4.92 12.61
N GLY A 102 10.67 -3.90 12.69
CA GLY A 102 10.93 -2.56 12.19
C GLY A 102 10.86 -2.42 10.67
N LYS A 103 10.56 -3.50 9.93
CA LYS A 103 10.36 -3.43 8.48
C LYS A 103 8.95 -2.96 8.15
N LYS A 104 8.87 -2.11 7.12
CA LYS A 104 7.61 -1.75 6.46
C LYS A 104 7.29 -2.76 5.37
N TYR A 105 6.09 -3.30 5.42
CA TYR A 105 5.53 -4.21 4.45
C TYR A 105 4.43 -3.53 3.65
N TYR A 106 4.27 -3.97 2.41
CA TYR A 106 3.30 -3.50 1.45
C TYR A 106 2.51 -4.67 0.93
N TRP A 107 1.23 -4.47 0.69
CA TRP A 107 0.37 -5.52 0.18
C TRP A 107 -0.82 -4.96 -0.56
N ARG A 108 -1.37 -5.78 -1.45
CA ARG A 108 -2.51 -5.43 -2.30
C ARG A 108 -3.30 -6.69 -2.57
N ILE A 109 -4.61 -6.54 -2.61
CA ILE A 109 -5.53 -7.59 -3.03
C ILE A 109 -6.22 -7.18 -4.32
N ASN A 110 -6.00 -7.95 -5.38
CA ASN A 110 -6.75 -7.78 -6.61
C ASN A 110 -7.91 -8.79 -6.62
N GLU A 111 -9.12 -8.28 -6.83
CA GLU A 111 -10.34 -9.08 -6.77
C GLU A 111 -10.63 -9.74 -8.12
N ARG A 112 -10.79 -11.06 -8.13
CA ARG A 112 -11.23 -11.82 -9.31
C ARG A 112 -12.75 -11.88 -9.31
N THR A 113 -13.35 -11.45 -10.41
CA THR A 113 -14.80 -11.50 -10.65
C THR A 113 -15.09 -12.30 -11.91
N THR A 114 -16.37 -12.54 -12.22
CA THR A 114 -16.76 -13.14 -13.50
C THR A 114 -16.42 -12.26 -14.71
N SER A 115 -16.30 -10.94 -14.51
CA SER A 115 -16.05 -9.95 -15.57
C SER A 115 -14.57 -9.58 -15.73
N GLY A 116 -13.69 -10.12 -14.89
CA GLY A 116 -12.25 -9.83 -14.91
C GLY A 116 -11.68 -9.54 -13.53
N THR A 117 -10.48 -8.96 -13.51
CA THR A 117 -9.77 -8.61 -12.28
C THR A 117 -9.92 -7.12 -11.98
N ILE A 118 -10.23 -6.79 -10.73
CA ILE A 118 -10.29 -5.42 -10.23
C ILE A 118 -9.06 -5.21 -9.33
N ASP A 119 -8.19 -4.28 -9.71
CA ASP A 119 -7.01 -3.94 -8.93
C ASP A 119 -7.42 -3.26 -7.62
N GLY A 120 -6.90 -3.74 -6.49
CA GLY A 120 -7.16 -3.14 -5.18
C GLY A 120 -6.21 -1.99 -4.83
N PRO A 121 -6.52 -1.26 -3.75
CA PRO A 121 -5.61 -0.26 -3.18
C PRO A 121 -4.31 -0.91 -2.66
N LEU A 122 -3.22 -0.13 -2.69
CA LEU A 122 -1.96 -0.50 -2.07
C LEU A 122 -2.01 -0.14 -0.59
N TRP A 123 -1.85 -1.12 0.28
CA TRP A 123 -1.78 -0.94 1.73
C TRP A 123 -0.38 -1.18 2.27
N SER A 124 -0.12 -0.65 3.46
CA SER A 124 1.16 -0.89 4.14
C SER A 124 1.04 -0.89 5.65
N PHE A 125 2.04 -1.47 6.32
CA PHE A 125 2.16 -1.42 7.78
C PHE A 125 3.62 -1.64 8.21
N THR A 126 3.94 -1.33 9.47
CA THR A 126 5.27 -1.54 10.05
C THR A 126 5.22 -2.61 11.14
N ALA A 127 6.01 -3.66 10.98
CA ALA A 127 6.08 -4.77 11.92
C ALA A 127 6.90 -4.42 13.17
N SER A 128 6.47 -4.93 14.33
CA SER A 128 7.00 -4.69 15.66
C SER A 128 6.73 -5.90 16.56
N THR A 129 7.36 -5.95 17.72
CA THR A 129 7.26 -7.10 18.64
C THR A 129 6.01 -7.08 19.52
N ILE A 130 5.06 -6.18 19.29
CA ILE A 130 3.83 -6.13 20.10
C ILE A 130 2.93 -7.30 19.67
N PRO A 131 2.62 -8.25 20.56
CA PRO A 131 1.64 -9.29 20.27
C PRO A 131 0.24 -8.66 20.10
N PRO A 132 -0.65 -9.22 19.28
CA PRO A 132 -2.02 -8.72 19.16
C PRO A 132 -2.68 -8.69 20.55
N PRO A 133 -3.53 -7.69 20.85
CA PRO A 133 -4.25 -7.64 22.12
C PRO A 133 -5.09 -8.92 22.30
N PRO A 134 -5.15 -9.50 23.51
CA PRO A 134 -5.91 -10.73 23.75
C PRO A 134 -7.42 -10.52 23.50
N PRO A 135 -8.15 -11.59 23.12
CA PRO A 135 -9.59 -11.56 22.82
C PRO A 135 -10.48 -11.28 24.04
#